data_AF-A0A6J5ESY3-F1
#
_entry.id   AF-A0A6J5ESY3-F1
#
_cell.length_a   1.000
_cell.length_b   1.000
_cell.length_c   1.000
_cell.angle_alpha   90.00
_cell.angle_beta   90.00
_cell.angle_gamma   90.00
#
_symmetry.space_group_name_H-M   'P 1'
#
loop_
_entity.id
_entity.type
_entity.pdbx_description
1 polymer ?
#
loop_
_entity_poly.entity_id
_entity_poly.type
_entity_poly.pdbx_seq_one_letter_code
_entity_poly.pdbx_strand_id
1 'polypeptide(L)'
;MIYATKPVGKVVGEFDIDEVISASPNKLWSSTKEFAGITKQRFNEYFDGREVAHAIKVKDARRYEEPPELPSVLESGVAPQSFCYLS
;
A
#
# COMPACT_ATOMS: atom_id res chain seq x y z
N MET A 1 -3.25 -5.66 -5.86
CA MET A 1 -3.59 -6.71 -4.86
C MET A 1 -3.03 -6.35 -3.49
N ILE A 2 -3.76 -6.63 -2.41
CA ILE A 2 -3.40 -6.28 -1.02
C ILE A 2 -3.25 -7.56 -0.19
N TYR A 3 -2.08 -7.75 0.42
CA TYR A 3 -1.83 -8.78 1.43
C TYR A 3 -1.87 -8.16 2.84
N ALA A 4 -2.62 -8.78 3.75
CA ALA A 4 -2.63 -8.40 5.16
C ALA A 4 -1.69 -9.31 5.95
N THR A 5 -0.73 -8.71 6.67
CA THR A 5 0.25 -9.45 7.49
C THR A 5 -0.42 -10.11 8.71
N LYS A 6 0.36 -10.86 9.49
CA LYS A 6 -0.15 -11.55 10.68
C LYS A 6 -0.79 -10.55 11.67
N PRO A 7 -1.91 -10.92 12.32
CA PRO A 7 -2.47 -12.28 12.40
C PRO A 7 -3.35 -12.71 11.20
N VAL A 8 -3.68 -11.81 10.26
CA VAL A 8 -4.59 -12.13 9.14
C VAL A 8 -3.94 -13.11 8.14
N GLY A 9 -2.77 -12.77 7.61
CA GLY A 9 -1.96 -13.65 6.77
C GLY A 9 -2.60 -14.06 5.43
N LYS A 10 -3.46 -13.23 4.83
CA LYS A 10 -4.24 -13.55 3.62
C LYS A 10 -4.22 -12.40 2.61
N VAL A 11 -4.54 -12.70 1.36
CA VAL A 11 -4.82 -11.68 0.35
C VAL A 11 -6.25 -11.19 0.54
N VAL A 12 -6.43 -9.95 0.98
CA VAL A 12 -7.73 -9.45 1.45
C VAL A 12 -8.54 -8.73 0.36
N GLY A 13 -7.91 -8.46 -0.77
CA GLY A 13 -8.54 -7.73 -1.87
C GLY A 13 -7.54 -7.13 -2.82
N GLU A 14 -8.01 -6.17 -3.59
CA GLU A 14 -7.24 -5.45 -4.59
C GLU A 14 -7.82 -4.05 -4.83
N PHE A 15 -7.10 -3.28 -5.64
CA PHE A 15 -7.52 -1.97 -6.06
C PHE A 15 -6.80 -1.62 -7.36
N ASP A 16 -7.36 -0.67 -8.09
CA ASP A 16 -6.75 -0.12 -9.28
C ASP A 16 -6.00 1.17 -8.93
N ILE A 17 -4.89 1.42 -9.61
CA ILE A 17 -4.12 2.65 -9.43
C ILE A 17 -4.76 3.73 -10.30
N ASP A 18 -5.14 4.85 -9.69
CA ASP A 18 -5.61 6.02 -10.44
C ASP A 18 -4.42 6.84 -10.96
N GLU A 19 -3.56 7.29 -10.05
CA GLU A 19 -2.36 8.05 -10.35
C GLU A 19 -1.27 7.81 -9.30
N VAL A 20 -0.02 8.09 -9.68
CA VAL A 20 1.12 8.11 -8.75
C VAL A 20 1.62 9.55 -8.65
N ILE A 21 1.59 10.11 -7.44
CA ILE A 21 2.01 11.49 -7.17
C ILE A 21 3.39 11.44 -6.54
N SER A 22 4.34 12.16 -7.14
CA SER A 22 5.71 12.29 -6.64
C SER A 22 6.01 13.74 -6.30
N ALA A 23 6.31 14.04 -5.04
CA ALA A 23 6.58 15.40 -4.57
C ALA A 23 7.44 15.38 -3.30
N SER A 24 7.82 16.55 -2.79
CA SER A 24 8.45 16.62 -1.48
C SER A 24 7.47 16.19 -0.38
N PRO A 25 7.93 15.59 0.74
CA PRO A 25 7.06 15.08 1.80
C PRO A 25 6.03 16.11 2.29
N ASN A 26 6.44 17.37 2.44
CA ASN A 26 5.55 18.46 2.86
C ASN A 26 4.42 18.75 1.86
N LYS A 27 4.73 18.76 0.56
CA LYS A 27 3.74 18.97 -0.51
C LYS A 27 2.79 17.77 -0.59
N LEU A 28 3.36 16.57 -0.58
CA LEU A 28 2.60 15.33 -0.65
C LEU A 28 1.64 15.18 0.54
N TRP A 29 2.12 15.46 1.77
CA TRP A 29 1.27 15.42 2.96
C TRP A 29 0.11 16.41 2.85
N SER A 30 0.38 17.63 2.38
CA SER A 30 -0.64 18.66 2.28
C SER A 30 -1.79 18.27 1.36
N SER A 31 -1.52 17.51 0.28
CA SER A 31 -2.52 17.04 -0.67
C SER A 31 -3.18 15.72 -0.30
N THR A 32 -2.56 14.88 0.54
CA THR A 32 -3.02 13.49 0.78
C THR A 32 -3.46 13.21 2.22
N LYS A 33 -3.18 14.09 3.19
CA LYS A 33 -3.41 13.87 4.63
C LYS A 33 -4.82 13.42 5.03
N GLU A 34 -5.83 13.83 4.26
CA GLU A 34 -7.23 13.51 4.56
C GLU A 34 -7.53 12.00 4.40
N PHE A 35 -6.86 11.35 3.45
CA PHE A 35 -7.10 9.94 3.10
C PHE A 35 -5.88 9.04 3.32
N ALA A 36 -4.80 9.56 3.92
CA ALA A 36 -3.55 8.82 4.09
C ALA A 36 -3.62 7.64 5.08
N GLY A 37 -4.63 7.61 5.96
CA GLY A 37 -4.81 6.52 6.94
C GLY A 37 -3.74 6.43 8.02
N ILE A 38 -2.83 7.41 8.12
CA ILE A 38 -1.75 7.49 9.10
C ILE A 38 -1.68 8.89 9.72
N THR A 39 -1.04 9.01 10.88
CA THR A 39 -0.82 10.32 11.51
C THR A 39 0.33 11.07 10.85
N LYS A 40 0.32 12.41 10.96
CA LYS A 40 1.43 13.25 10.49
C LYS A 40 2.77 12.86 11.11
N GLN A 41 2.77 12.46 12.38
CA GLN A 41 3.98 12.00 13.07
C GLN A 41 4.58 10.77 12.37
N ARG A 42 3.79 9.72 12.14
CA ARG A 42 4.29 8.51 11.47
C ARG A 42 4.73 8.78 10.03
N PHE A 43 4.02 9.66 9.33
CA PHE A 43 4.42 10.10 7.99
C PHE A 43 5.79 10.79 8.03
N ASN A 44 5.98 11.74 8.94
CA ASN A 44 7.25 12.47 9.08
C ASN A 44 8.40 11.53 9.47
N GLU A 45 8.19 10.61 10.42
CA GLU A 45 9.18 9.61 10.81
C GLU A 45 9.60 8.71 9.64
N TYR A 46 8.63 8.27 8.82
CA TYR A 46 8.90 7.42 7.67
C TYR A 46 9.69 8.12 6.56
N PHE A 47 9.40 9.41 6.32
CA PHE A 47 10.04 10.22 5.28
C PHE A 47 11.16 11.13 5.80
N ASP A 48 11.66 10.89 7.01
CA ASP A 48 12.75 11.69 7.58
C ASP A 48 14.00 11.63 6.71
N GLY A 49 14.61 12.79 6.46
CA GLY A 49 15.75 12.93 5.55
C GLY A 49 15.48 12.62 4.06
N ARG A 50 14.22 12.47 3.63
CA ARG A 50 13.86 12.21 2.22
C ARG A 50 13.43 13.48 1.51
N GLU A 51 13.98 13.72 0.32
CA GLU A 51 13.61 14.86 -0.53
C GLU A 51 12.34 14.60 -1.36
N VAL A 52 12.07 13.34 -1.67
CA VAL A 52 10.96 12.89 -2.51
C VAL A 52 10.18 11.79 -1.79
N ALA A 53 8.86 11.90 -1.85
CA ALA A 53 7.89 10.91 -1.40
C ALA A 53 6.93 10.58 -2.55
N HIS A 54 6.41 9.35 -2.53
CA HIS A 54 5.47 8.86 -3.54
C HIS A 54 4.16 8.46 -2.88
N ALA A 55 3.03 8.88 -3.46
CA ALA A 55 1.69 8.43 -3.09
C ALA A 55 1.05 7.70 -4.27
N ILE A 56 0.44 6.55 -3.99
CA ILE A 56 -0.38 5.81 -4.94
C ILE A 56 -1.83 6.15 -4.63
N LYS A 57 -2.52 6.82 -5.55
CA LYS A 57 -3.94 7.07 -5.41
C LYS A 57 -4.72 5.82 -5.78
N VAL A 58 -5.48 5.34 -4.82
CA VAL A 58 -6.30 4.14 -4.92
C VAL A 58 -7.65 4.49 -5.55
N LYS A 59 -8.08 3.73 -6.55
CA LYS A 59 -9.47 3.70 -7.05
C LYS A 59 -9.99 2.27 -7.08
N ASP A 60 -11.32 2.13 -7.15
CA ASP A 60 -12.02 0.86 -7.34
C ASP A 60 -11.55 -0.25 -6.38
N ALA A 61 -11.47 0.07 -5.08
CA ALA A 61 -11.06 -0.89 -4.06
C ALA A 61 -12.08 -2.02 -3.93
N ARG A 62 -11.62 -3.27 -4.07
CA ARG A 62 -12.43 -4.50 -4.04
C ARG A 62 -11.93 -5.40 -2.92
N ARG A 63 -12.83 -5.72 -1.98
CA ARG A 63 -12.54 -6.65 -0.87
C ARG A 63 -13.05 -8.03 -1.23
N TYR A 64 -12.25 -9.06 -0.94
CA TYR A 64 -12.67 -10.44 -1.15
C TYR A 64 -13.54 -10.93 0.00
N GLU A 65 -14.67 -11.55 -0.32
CA GLU A 65 -15.55 -12.19 0.66
C GLU A 65 -14.88 -13.40 1.31
N GLU A 66 -14.13 -14.18 0.51
CA GLU A 66 -13.32 -15.31 0.96
C GLU A 66 -11.83 -15.05 0.63
N PRO A 67 -11.06 -14.43 1.56
CA PRO A 67 -9.66 -14.10 1.32
C PRO A 67 -8.78 -15.35 1.15
N PRO A 68 -8.11 -15.53 -0.01
CA PRO A 68 -7.23 -16.66 -0.25
C PRO A 68 -5.94 -16.58 0.58
N GLU A 69 -5.39 -17.76 0.88
CA GLU A 69 -4.06 -17.89 1.48
C GLU A 69 -2.98 -17.46 0.48
N LEU A 70 -1.90 -16.83 0.96
CA LEU A 70 -0.84 -16.32 0.09
C LEU A 70 -0.25 -17.36 -0.90
N PRO A 71 0.02 -18.62 -0.50
CA PRO A 71 0.54 -19.64 -1.42
C PRO A 71 -0.40 -20.03 -2.55
N SER A 72 -1.70 -19.73 -2.43
CA SER A 72 -2.67 -19.97 -3.53
C SER A 72 -2.63 -18.90 -4.61
N VAL A 73 -1.97 -17.76 -4.35
CA VAL A 73 -1.91 -16.61 -5.25
C VAL A 73 -0.48 -16.33 -5.71
N LEU A 74 0.51 -16.59 -4.87
CA LEU A 74 1.92 -16.35 -5.14
C LEU A 74 2.71 -17.64 -4.98
N GLU A 75 3.38 -18.10 -6.05
CA GLU A 75 4.14 -19.36 -6.05
C GLU A 75 5.20 -19.44 -4.94
N SER A 76 5.85 -18.31 -4.62
CA SER A 76 6.84 -18.27 -3.55
C SER A 76 6.25 -18.55 -2.17
N GLY A 77 4.94 -18.37 -1.98
CA GLY A 77 4.24 -18.48 -0.71
C GLY A 77 4.67 -17.48 0.36
N VAL A 78 5.56 -16.54 0.03
CA VAL A 78 6.19 -15.60 0.97
C VAL A 78 5.85 -14.17 0.59
N ALA A 79 5.43 -13.37 1.58
CA ALA A 79 5.05 -11.98 1.34
C ALA A 79 6.28 -11.16 0.90
N PRO A 80 6.19 -10.40 -0.21
CA PRO A 80 7.30 -9.58 -0.66
C PRO A 80 7.57 -8.45 0.33
N GLN A 81 8.84 -8.04 0.46
CA GLN A 81 9.21 -6.88 1.28
C GLN A 81 8.71 -5.55 0.68
N SER A 82 8.61 -5.48 -0.65
CA SER A 82 8.09 -4.32 -1.37
C SER A 82 6.86 -4.72 -2.19
N PHE A 83 7.05 -5.13 -3.45
CA PHE A 83 6.00 -5.69 -4.30
C PHE A 83 6.58 -6.79 -5.19
N CYS A 84 5.70 -7.60 -5.78
CA CYS A 84 6.05 -8.59 -6.79
C CYS A 84 5.01 -8.58 -7.91
N TYR A 85 5.39 -9.05 -9.09
CA TYR A 85 4.46 -9.31 -10.17
C TYR A 85 3.88 -10.71 -10.02
N LEU A 86 2.60 -10.86 -10.37
CA LEU A 86 1.98 -12.17 -10.54
C LEU A 86 2.20 -12.61 -11.99
N SER A 87 2.47 -13.91 -12.18
CA SER A 87 2.65 -14.57 -13.47
C SER A 87 1.32 -14.89 -14.15
#